data_AF-A0A2E1MDG5-F1
#
_entry.id   AF-A0A2E1MDG5-F1
#
_cell.length_a   1.000
_cell.length_b   1.000
_cell.length_c   1.000
_cell.angle_alpha   90.00
_cell.angle_beta   90.00
_cell.angle_gamma   90.00
#
_symmetry.space_group_name_H-M   'P 1'
#
loop_
_entity.id
_entity.type
_entity.pdbx_description
1 polymer ?
#
loop_
_entity_poly.entity_id
_entity_poly.type
_entity_poly.pdbx_seq_one_letter_code
_entity_poly.pdbx_strand_id
1 'polypeptide(L)'
;MDSPDNRIGIVAVVSLLMLSSFSIVAVAQNSDAGEGSIAWGLILCLLPFMILALFGILWSLAYPALFIWGAAFSSGDVEKSHQDAISRRMVSREKAGKEILNTINGGYRGDVSSSGLVHANGVFGPSHWQLLIAFFNNLVGGSVTSFQQVISAGRAEVMQRLREQAEAQGWDEVINVRIDTSSMTPQSQNNKNTVRGVEIFAYGTGIRYD
;
A
#
# COMPACT_ATOMS: atom_id res chain seq x y z
N MET A 1 -14.95 -16.30 -11.06
CA MET A 1 -15.31 -16.85 -9.74
C MET A 1 -16.62 -16.22 -9.34
N ASP A 2 -17.71 -16.95 -9.56
CA ASP A 2 -19.06 -16.50 -9.29
C ASP A 2 -19.38 -16.96 -7.86
N SER A 3 -19.21 -16.05 -6.88
CA SER A 3 -19.39 -16.40 -5.47
C SER A 3 -20.84 -16.88 -5.23
N PRO A 4 -21.08 -17.96 -4.46
CA PRO A 4 -22.42 -18.42 -4.11
C PRO A 4 -23.30 -17.30 -3.52
N ASP A 5 -22.69 -16.31 -2.86
CA ASP A 5 -23.40 -15.15 -2.29
C ASP A 5 -24.06 -14.28 -3.36
N ASN A 6 -23.43 -14.14 -4.53
CA ASN A 6 -23.96 -13.34 -5.63
C ASN A 6 -25.19 -14.01 -6.27
N ARG A 7 -25.21 -15.35 -6.28
CA ARG A 7 -26.33 -16.14 -6.81
C ARG A 7 -27.55 -16.05 -5.91
N ILE A 8 -27.35 -16.05 -4.60
CA ILE A 8 -28.43 -15.89 -3.61
C ILE A 8 -29.05 -14.49 -3.73
N GLY A 9 -28.22 -13.45 -3.86
CA GLY A 9 -28.69 -12.08 -4.09
C GLY A 9 -29.51 -11.93 -5.39
N ILE A 10 -29.03 -12.52 -6.49
CA ILE A 10 -29.75 -12.49 -7.78
C ILE A 10 -31.09 -13.22 -7.69
N VAL A 11 -31.14 -14.41 -7.07
CA VAL A 11 -32.40 -15.17 -6.90
C VAL A 11 -33.39 -14.42 -6.02
N ALA A 12 -32.93 -13.78 -4.93
CA ALA A 12 -33.79 -12.98 -4.06
C ALA A 12 -34.40 -11.77 -4.80
N VAL A 13 -33.60 -11.06 -5.60
CA VAL A 13 -34.06 -9.90 -6.39
C VAL A 13 -35.07 -10.33 -7.46
N VAL A 14 -34.81 -11.43 -8.18
CA VAL A 14 -35.72 -11.97 -9.21
C VAL A 14 -37.05 -12.44 -8.57
N SER A 15 -36.99 -13.07 -7.39
CA SER A 15 -38.18 -13.52 -6.67
C SER A 15 -39.04 -12.34 -6.20
N LEU A 16 -38.41 -11.27 -5.71
CA LEU A 16 -39.10 -10.05 -5.28
C LEU A 16 -39.79 -9.33 -6.47
N LEU A 17 -39.10 -9.27 -7.61
CA LEU A 17 -39.62 -8.75 -8.89
C LEU A 17 -40.84 -9.53 -9.39
N MET A 18 -40.82 -10.86 -9.30
CA MET A 18 -41.95 -11.70 -9.71
C MET A 18 -43.17 -11.48 -8.81
N LEU A 19 -42.97 -11.37 -7.49
CA LEU A 19 -44.05 -11.14 -6.51
C LEU A 19 -44.69 -9.75 -6.67
N SER A 20 -43.88 -8.73 -6.97
CA SER A 20 -44.36 -7.37 -7.17
C SER A 20 -45.16 -7.24 -8.49
N SER A 21 -44.71 -7.94 -9.54
CA SER A 21 -45.42 -8.02 -10.83
C SER A 21 -46.78 -8.71 -10.70
N PHE A 22 -46.85 -9.78 -9.90
CA PHE A 22 -48.08 -10.53 -9.64
C PHE A 22 -49.13 -9.66 -8.92
N SER A 23 -48.70 -8.79 -8.01
CA SER A 23 -49.58 -7.88 -7.27
C SER A 23 -50.23 -6.82 -8.18
N ILE A 24 -49.50 -6.31 -9.20
CA ILE A 24 -50.05 -5.36 -10.17
C ILE A 24 -51.11 -6.02 -11.05
N VAL A 25 -50.85 -7.24 -11.55
CA VAL A 25 -51.81 -7.98 -12.39
C VAL A 25 -53.07 -8.34 -11.59
N ALA A 26 -52.92 -8.74 -10.32
CA ALA A 26 -54.05 -9.04 -9.44
C ALA A 26 -54.92 -7.79 -9.15
N VAL A 27 -54.31 -6.61 -8.98
CA VAL A 27 -55.04 -5.34 -8.82
C VAL A 27 -55.72 -4.91 -10.12
N ALA A 28 -55.10 -5.15 -11.28
CA ALA A 28 -55.65 -4.80 -12.59
C ALA A 28 -56.84 -5.69 -13.03
N GLN A 29 -56.95 -6.91 -12.50
CA GLN A 29 -58.06 -7.83 -12.80
C GLN A 29 -59.32 -7.58 -11.97
N ASN A 30 -59.27 -6.70 -10.96
CA ASN A 30 -60.41 -6.41 -10.11
C ASN A 30 -61.24 -5.24 -10.70
N SER A 31 -62.41 -5.54 -11.25
CA SER A 31 -63.25 -4.62 -12.04
C SER A 31 -63.90 -3.47 -11.26
N ASP A 32 -63.78 -3.44 -9.93
CA ASP A 32 -64.25 -2.36 -9.04
C ASP A 32 -63.11 -1.44 -8.55
N ALA A 33 -61.88 -1.62 -9.03
CA ALA A 33 -60.74 -0.81 -8.62
C ALA A 33 -60.82 0.60 -9.26
N GLY A 34 -61.18 1.62 -8.46
CA GLY A 34 -61.10 3.02 -8.90
C GLY A 34 -59.68 3.39 -9.36
N GLU A 35 -59.54 4.30 -10.31
CA GLU A 35 -58.27 4.69 -10.95
C GLU A 35 -57.13 4.96 -9.95
N GLY A 36 -57.45 5.50 -8.76
CA GLY A 36 -56.49 5.76 -7.70
C GLY A 36 -55.82 4.50 -7.12
N SER A 37 -56.54 3.39 -7.00
CA SER A 37 -56.03 2.12 -6.41
C SER A 37 -54.90 1.52 -7.25
N ILE A 38 -55.04 1.62 -8.57
CA ILE A 38 -54.09 1.13 -9.56
C ILE A 38 -52.82 1.99 -9.56
N ALA A 39 -52.99 3.32 -9.45
CA ALA A 39 -51.89 4.26 -9.31
C ALA A 39 -51.06 4.02 -8.04
N TRP A 40 -51.71 3.80 -6.89
CA TRP A 40 -51.01 3.49 -5.63
C TRP A 40 -50.25 2.16 -5.69
N GLY A 41 -50.82 1.12 -6.34
CA GLY A 41 -50.15 -0.16 -6.55
C GLY A 41 -48.90 -0.05 -7.43
N LEU A 42 -48.98 0.74 -8.51
CA LEU A 42 -47.84 1.02 -9.38
C LEU A 42 -46.74 1.81 -8.65
N ILE A 43 -47.13 2.83 -7.86
CA ILE A 43 -46.19 3.62 -7.06
C ILE A 43 -45.46 2.71 -6.07
N LEU A 44 -46.17 1.87 -5.30
CA LEU A 44 -45.57 0.99 -4.29
C LEU A 44 -44.62 -0.05 -4.90
N CYS A 45 -44.90 -0.49 -6.13
CA CYS A 45 -44.05 -1.42 -6.87
C CYS A 45 -42.82 -0.75 -7.50
N LEU A 46 -42.91 0.50 -7.96
CA LEU A 46 -41.80 1.24 -8.58
C LEU A 46 -40.89 1.93 -7.55
N LEU A 47 -41.40 2.28 -6.38
CA LEU A 47 -40.66 2.93 -5.28
C LEU A 47 -39.34 2.20 -4.91
N PRO A 48 -39.30 0.87 -4.69
CA PRO A 48 -38.04 0.19 -4.36
C PRO A 48 -37.01 0.25 -5.50
N PHE A 49 -37.44 0.21 -6.77
CA PHE A 49 -36.53 0.38 -7.92
C PHE A 49 -35.99 1.80 -8.01
N MET A 50 -36.82 2.80 -7.72
CA MET A 50 -36.39 4.20 -7.67
C MET A 50 -35.39 4.45 -6.54
N ILE A 51 -35.59 3.86 -5.36
CA ILE A 51 -34.62 3.93 -4.25
C ILE A 51 -33.31 3.24 -4.63
N LEU A 52 -33.37 2.04 -5.22
CA LEU A 52 -32.19 1.30 -5.66
C LEU A 52 -31.41 2.08 -6.73
N ALA A 53 -32.12 2.68 -7.69
CA ALA A 53 -31.52 3.51 -8.73
C ALA A 53 -30.84 4.75 -8.14
N LEU A 54 -31.50 5.44 -7.20
CA LEU A 54 -30.95 6.61 -6.53
C LEU A 54 -29.72 6.24 -5.69
N PHE A 55 -29.75 5.11 -4.99
CA PHE A 55 -28.59 4.56 -4.28
C PHE A 55 -27.44 4.22 -5.24
N GLY A 56 -27.74 3.60 -6.38
CA GLY A 56 -26.75 3.29 -7.42
C GLY A 56 -26.08 4.55 -8.00
N ILE A 57 -26.87 5.60 -8.28
CA ILE A 57 -26.36 6.89 -8.76
C ILE A 57 -25.50 7.57 -7.68
N LEU A 58 -25.93 7.52 -6.41
CA LEU A 58 -25.15 8.05 -5.30
C LEU A 58 -23.80 7.33 -5.17
N TRP A 59 -23.80 5.99 -5.22
CA TRP A 59 -22.58 5.20 -5.10
C TRP A 59 -21.66 5.34 -6.32
N SER A 60 -22.23 5.49 -7.51
CA SER A 60 -21.53 5.81 -8.76
C SER A 60 -20.72 7.10 -8.66
N LEU A 61 -21.26 8.13 -8.01
CA LEU A 61 -20.55 9.40 -7.82
C LEU A 61 -19.62 9.39 -6.60
N ALA A 62 -20.00 8.69 -5.52
CA ALA A 62 -19.19 8.59 -4.31
C ALA A 62 -17.89 7.80 -4.52
N TYR A 63 -17.93 6.72 -5.29
CA TYR A 63 -16.76 5.86 -5.54
C TYR A 63 -15.56 6.58 -6.17
N PRO A 64 -15.70 7.33 -7.29
CA PRO A 64 -14.59 8.09 -7.86
C PRO A 64 -14.11 9.21 -6.93
N ALA A 65 -15.00 9.82 -6.14
CA ALA A 65 -14.60 10.82 -5.15
C ALA A 65 -13.73 10.20 -4.03
N LEU A 66 -14.12 9.05 -3.49
CA LEU A 66 -13.34 8.30 -2.50
C LEU A 66 -12.01 7.82 -3.09
N PHE A 67 -12.00 7.43 -4.36
CA PHE A 67 -10.79 7.02 -5.08
C PHE A 67 -9.78 8.16 -5.20
N ILE A 68 -10.23 9.35 -5.61
CA ILE A 68 -9.38 10.55 -5.70
C ILE A 68 -8.90 10.97 -4.31
N TRP A 69 -9.75 10.84 -3.29
CA TRP A 69 -9.35 11.16 -1.91
C TRP A 69 -8.25 10.22 -1.39
N GLY A 70 -8.39 8.91 -1.62
CA GLY A 70 -7.35 7.92 -1.30
C GLY A 70 -6.05 8.17 -2.06
N ALA A 71 -6.16 8.61 -3.32
CA ALA A 71 -5.01 8.98 -4.15
C ALA A 71 -4.21 10.14 -3.57
N ALA A 72 -4.91 11.19 -3.14
CA ALA A 72 -4.29 12.41 -2.64
C ALA A 72 -3.55 12.19 -1.31
N PHE A 73 -4.09 11.34 -0.44
CA PHE A 73 -3.50 11.10 0.88
C PHE A 73 -2.35 10.08 0.88
N SER A 74 -2.27 9.16 -0.10
CA SER A 74 -1.29 8.08 -0.04
C SER A 74 0.15 8.48 -0.38
N SER A 75 0.40 9.61 -1.03
CA SER A 75 1.74 9.94 -1.56
C SER A 75 2.66 10.60 -0.53
N GLY A 76 2.13 11.05 0.63
CA GLY A 76 2.87 11.90 1.56
C GLY A 76 3.89 11.18 2.46
N ASP A 77 3.74 9.87 2.70
CA ASP A 77 4.46 9.22 3.80
C ASP A 77 5.88 8.75 3.44
N VAL A 78 6.12 8.42 2.17
CA VAL A 78 7.46 8.02 1.70
C VAL A 78 8.43 9.21 1.74
N GLU A 79 7.98 10.38 1.28
CA GLU A 79 8.80 11.59 1.28
C GLU A 79 9.19 11.99 2.71
N LYS A 80 8.25 11.94 3.66
CA LYS A 80 8.55 12.20 5.08
C LYS A 80 9.62 11.26 5.64
N SER A 81 9.56 9.97 5.31
CA SER A 81 10.56 8.99 5.76
C SER A 81 11.96 9.29 5.22
N HIS A 82 12.05 9.76 3.97
CA HIS A 82 13.31 10.13 3.34
C HIS A 82 13.91 11.39 3.98
N GLN A 83 13.09 12.41 4.21
CA GLN A 83 13.52 13.63 4.88
C GLN A 83 13.92 13.36 6.33
N ASP A 84 13.17 12.52 7.05
CA ASP A 84 13.48 12.16 8.43
C ASP A 84 14.81 11.39 8.55
N ALA A 85 15.09 10.46 7.62
CA ALA A 85 16.39 9.77 7.58
C ALA A 85 17.56 10.73 7.31
N ILE A 86 17.36 11.76 6.46
CA ILE A 86 18.35 12.80 6.22
C ILE A 86 18.54 13.65 7.47
N SER A 87 17.46 14.11 8.11
CA SER A 87 17.52 14.91 9.33
C SER A 87 18.23 14.18 10.46
N ARG A 88 17.91 12.90 10.69
CA ARG A 88 18.59 12.05 11.69
C ARG A 88 20.08 11.90 11.39
N ARG A 89 20.44 11.68 10.11
CA ARG A 89 21.84 11.62 9.70
C ARG A 89 22.59 12.92 10.00
N MET A 90 21.97 14.08 9.73
CA MET A 90 22.58 15.38 9.99
C MET A 90 22.84 15.57 11.49
N VAL A 91 21.87 15.23 12.34
CA VAL A 91 22.02 15.32 13.81
C VAL A 91 23.12 14.37 14.32
N SER A 92 23.18 13.12 13.84
CA SER A 92 24.27 12.19 14.19
C SER A 92 25.63 12.71 13.74
N ARG A 93 25.72 13.27 12.53
CA ARG A 93 26.95 13.86 12.00
C ARG A 93 27.42 15.08 12.78
N GLU A 94 26.51 15.97 13.15
CA GLU A 94 26.83 17.16 13.95
C GLU A 94 27.35 16.79 15.33
N LYS A 95 26.79 15.75 15.97
CA LYS A 95 27.26 15.25 17.27
C LYS A 95 28.62 14.56 17.18
N ALA A 96 28.81 13.69 16.19
CA ALA A 96 30.02 12.89 16.05
C ALA A 96 31.18 13.66 15.39
N GLY A 97 30.89 14.74 14.65
CA GLY A 97 31.87 15.53 13.90
C GLY A 97 32.52 14.80 12.71
N LYS A 98 32.21 13.51 12.49
CA LYS A 98 32.72 12.65 11.40
C LYS A 98 31.64 11.67 10.91
N GLU A 99 31.75 11.24 9.64
CA GLU A 99 30.94 10.11 9.14
C GLU A 99 31.54 8.79 9.64
N ILE A 100 30.72 7.98 10.32
CA ILE A 100 31.14 6.68 10.87
C ILE A 100 31.18 5.58 9.79
N LEU A 101 30.38 5.69 8.73
CA LEU A 101 30.29 4.65 7.69
C LEU A 101 31.21 4.96 6.52
N ASN A 102 32.03 3.98 6.14
CA ASN A 102 32.95 4.06 5.03
C ASN A 102 32.74 2.91 4.04
N THR A 103 32.47 3.26 2.78
CA THR A 103 32.29 2.29 1.68
C THR A 103 33.62 1.94 1.00
N ILE A 104 34.69 2.71 1.25
CA ILE A 104 35.98 2.52 0.61
C ILE A 104 36.70 1.32 1.22
N ASN A 105 37.29 0.48 0.36
CA ASN A 105 38.15 -0.62 0.76
C ASN A 105 39.56 -0.09 1.05
N GLY A 106 40.08 -0.26 2.27
CA GLY A 106 41.48 0.03 2.61
C GLY A 106 41.79 1.41 3.20
N GLY A 107 40.79 2.18 3.64
CA GLY A 107 40.97 3.49 4.27
C GLY A 107 41.14 3.48 5.80
N TYR A 108 41.49 2.34 6.41
CA TYR A 108 41.57 2.23 7.88
C TYR A 108 42.94 2.70 8.40
N ARG A 109 42.96 3.32 9.58
CA ARG A 109 44.23 3.62 10.27
C ARG A 109 44.84 2.34 10.85
N GLY A 110 46.17 2.28 10.95
CA GLY A 110 46.90 1.06 11.37
C GLY A 110 46.84 0.73 12.86
N ASP A 111 46.29 1.61 13.69
CA ASP A 111 46.14 1.54 15.14
C ASP A 111 44.80 0.90 15.54
N VAL A 112 44.55 -0.33 15.08
CA VAL A 112 43.30 -1.06 15.36
C VAL A 112 43.40 -1.87 16.65
N SER A 113 42.56 -1.52 17.63
CA SER A 113 42.41 -2.23 18.90
C SER A 113 41.53 -3.49 18.78
N SER A 114 40.39 -3.37 18.10
CA SER A 114 39.42 -4.45 17.95
C SER A 114 38.57 -4.28 16.70
N SER A 115 38.03 -5.39 16.20
CA SER A 115 37.13 -5.41 15.04
C SER A 115 35.94 -6.34 15.26
N GLY A 116 34.83 -6.08 14.57
CA GLY A 116 33.61 -6.88 14.67
C GLY A 116 32.66 -6.66 13.51
N LEU A 117 31.66 -7.55 13.37
CA LEU A 117 30.60 -7.39 12.37
C LEU A 117 29.52 -6.43 12.89
N VAL A 118 29.17 -5.44 12.09
CA VAL A 118 28.02 -4.56 12.35
C VAL A 118 27.03 -4.74 11.20
N HIS A 119 25.75 -4.95 11.51
CA HIS A 119 24.74 -5.19 10.49
C HIS A 119 23.39 -4.57 10.88
N ALA A 120 22.60 -4.16 9.91
CA ALA A 120 21.25 -3.66 10.12
C ALA A 120 20.34 -4.11 8.98
N ASN A 121 19.06 -4.30 9.28
CA ASN A 121 18.08 -4.69 8.28
C ASN A 121 16.76 -3.92 8.40
N GLY A 122 15.96 -4.03 7.35
CA GLY A 122 14.61 -3.49 7.30
C GLY A 122 13.86 -4.03 6.10
N VAL A 123 12.55 -4.22 6.27
CA VAL A 123 11.65 -4.65 5.21
C VAL A 123 10.82 -3.46 4.77
N PHE A 124 10.84 -3.16 3.48
CA PHE A 124 10.12 -2.04 2.89
C PHE A 124 9.25 -2.53 1.76
N GLY A 125 8.01 -2.08 1.73
CA GLY A 125 7.03 -2.45 0.71
C GLY A 125 6.22 -1.24 0.28
N PRO A 126 5.85 -1.16 -1.00
CA PRO A 126 4.94 -0.13 -1.47
C PRO A 126 3.55 -0.25 -0.83
N SER A 127 2.88 0.88 -0.67
CA SER A 127 1.49 0.89 -0.21
C SER A 127 0.54 0.33 -1.28
N HIS A 128 -0.68 -0.04 -0.88
CA HIS A 128 -1.71 -0.53 -1.82
C HIS A 128 -2.00 0.45 -2.97
N TRP A 129 -1.94 1.75 -2.72
CA TRP A 129 -2.11 2.78 -3.74
C TRP A 129 -0.96 2.81 -4.74
N GLN A 130 0.29 2.69 -4.27
CA GLN A 130 1.47 2.65 -5.12
C GLN A 130 1.50 1.38 -5.98
N LEU A 131 1.01 0.26 -5.45
CA LEU A 131 0.79 -0.98 -6.21
C LEU A 131 -0.26 -0.80 -7.30
N LEU A 132 -1.34 -0.05 -7.02
CA LEU A 132 -2.38 0.26 -8.00
C LEU A 132 -1.85 1.16 -9.13
N ILE A 133 -1.10 2.22 -8.80
CA ILE A 133 -0.43 3.06 -9.79
C ILE A 133 0.53 2.21 -10.64
N ALA A 134 1.30 1.33 -10.01
CA ALA A 134 2.20 0.42 -10.73
C ALA A 134 1.44 -0.51 -11.68
N PHE A 135 0.25 -0.97 -11.32
CA PHE A 135 -0.62 -1.76 -12.19
C PHE A 135 -1.03 -0.98 -13.45
N PHE A 136 -1.48 0.28 -13.29
CA PHE A 136 -1.81 1.13 -14.43
C PHE A 136 -0.58 1.49 -15.28
N ASN A 137 0.56 1.79 -14.65
CA ASN A 137 1.81 2.08 -15.36
C ASN A 137 2.32 0.88 -16.14
N ASN A 138 2.16 -0.35 -15.63
CA ASN A 138 2.51 -1.56 -16.36
C ASN A 138 1.65 -1.79 -17.62
N LEU A 139 0.42 -1.26 -17.66
CA LEU A 139 -0.46 -1.36 -18.82
C LEU A 139 -0.05 -0.41 -19.95
N VAL A 140 0.44 0.77 -19.60
CA VAL A 140 0.93 1.79 -20.55
C VAL A 140 2.41 1.58 -20.91
N GLY A 141 3.16 0.92 -20.01
CA GLY A 141 4.62 0.79 -20.09
C GLY A 141 5.34 1.97 -19.43
N GLY A 142 6.47 1.70 -18.78
CA GLY A 142 7.29 2.73 -18.10
C GLY A 142 7.99 2.22 -16.84
N SER A 143 8.88 3.03 -16.26
CA SER A 143 9.51 2.73 -14.97
C SER A 143 8.58 3.12 -13.81
N VAL A 144 8.51 2.25 -12.80
CA VAL A 144 7.70 2.51 -11.60
C VAL A 144 8.49 3.36 -10.61
N THR A 145 8.41 4.68 -10.77
CA THR A 145 9.11 5.67 -9.93
C THR A 145 8.75 5.55 -8.45
N SER A 146 7.52 5.16 -8.12
CA SER A 146 7.07 4.98 -6.73
C SER A 146 7.83 3.87 -6.01
N PHE A 147 8.19 2.78 -6.68
CA PHE A 147 9.00 1.71 -6.07
C PHE A 147 10.44 2.17 -5.81
N GLN A 148 11.01 2.94 -6.73
CA GLN A 148 12.37 3.46 -6.57
C GLN A 148 12.47 4.37 -5.35
N GLN A 149 11.47 5.23 -5.11
CA GLN A 149 11.40 6.12 -3.95
C GLN A 149 11.30 5.34 -2.63
N VAL A 150 10.44 4.31 -2.57
CA VAL A 150 10.31 3.46 -1.36
C VAL A 150 11.63 2.75 -1.06
N ILE A 151 12.31 2.23 -2.09
CA ILE A 151 13.57 1.52 -1.92
C ILE A 151 14.70 2.48 -1.54
N SER A 152 14.76 3.69 -2.11
CA SER A 152 15.76 4.68 -1.73
C SER A 152 15.58 5.15 -0.28
N ALA A 153 14.34 5.39 0.15
CA ALA A 153 14.02 5.71 1.54
C ALA A 153 14.39 4.56 2.49
N GLY A 154 14.06 3.31 2.11
CA GLY A 154 14.44 2.13 2.89
C GLY A 154 15.94 1.94 3.02
N ARG A 155 16.70 2.19 1.95
CA ARG A 155 18.17 2.18 2.00
C ARG A 155 18.72 3.24 2.94
N ALA A 156 18.17 4.45 2.92
CA ALA A 156 18.58 5.52 3.82
C ALA A 156 18.29 5.17 5.29
N GLU A 157 17.11 4.62 5.58
CA GLU A 157 16.70 4.17 6.90
C GLU A 157 17.59 3.04 7.44
N VAL A 158 17.86 2.00 6.64
CA VAL A 158 18.72 0.88 7.08
C VAL A 158 20.16 1.33 7.30
N MET A 159 20.68 2.21 6.45
CA MET A 159 21.99 2.81 6.66
C MET A 159 22.04 3.66 7.94
N GLN A 160 20.96 4.36 8.27
CA GLN A 160 20.87 5.09 9.53
C GLN A 160 20.84 4.15 10.74
N ARG A 161 20.08 3.06 10.67
CA ARG A 161 20.09 2.01 11.70
C ARG A 161 21.47 1.37 11.87
N LEU A 162 22.23 1.22 10.79
CA LEU A 162 23.61 0.73 10.87
C LEU A 162 24.52 1.70 11.65
N ARG A 163 24.35 3.02 11.47
CA ARG A 163 25.05 4.04 12.27
C ARG A 163 24.69 3.95 13.73
N GLU A 164 23.39 3.94 14.03
CA GLU A 164 22.88 3.86 15.40
C GLU A 164 23.37 2.60 16.11
N GLN A 165 23.44 1.46 15.41
CA GLN A 165 24.01 0.22 15.95
C GLN A 165 25.53 0.31 16.14
N ALA A 166 26.26 0.93 15.21
CA ALA A 166 27.70 1.11 15.35
C ALA A 166 28.04 1.99 16.57
N GLU A 167 27.30 3.09 16.73
CA GLU A 167 27.40 4.00 17.87
C GLU A 167 27.03 3.28 19.19
N ALA A 168 25.94 2.52 19.20
CA ALA A 168 25.50 1.77 20.39
C ALA A 168 26.51 0.70 20.83
N GLN A 169 27.24 0.11 19.89
CA GLN A 169 28.31 -0.86 20.16
C GLN A 169 29.67 -0.19 20.44
N GLY A 170 29.75 1.14 20.33
CA GLY A 170 30.97 1.91 20.58
C GLY A 170 32.08 1.65 19.56
N TRP A 171 31.73 1.50 18.28
CA TRP A 171 32.71 1.42 17.19
C TRP A 171 33.07 2.84 16.71
N ASP A 172 34.34 3.06 16.37
CA ASP A 172 34.82 4.36 15.90
C ASP A 172 34.55 4.59 14.42
N GLU A 173 34.54 3.51 13.65
CA GLU A 173 34.29 3.49 12.21
C GLU A 173 33.72 2.13 11.79
N VAL A 174 32.89 2.11 10.74
CA VAL A 174 32.45 0.89 10.07
C VAL A 174 32.92 0.94 8.62
N ILE A 175 33.80 0.02 8.25
CA ILE A 175 34.42 -0.04 6.92
C ILE A 175 33.81 -1.15 6.05
N ASN A 176 34.04 -1.07 4.74
CA ASN A 176 33.56 -2.03 3.73
C ASN A 176 32.05 -2.27 3.86
N VAL A 177 31.29 -1.20 4.06
CA VAL A 177 29.83 -1.28 4.17
C VAL A 177 29.23 -1.71 2.82
N ARG A 178 28.41 -2.75 2.86
CA ARG A 178 27.68 -3.30 1.71
C ARG A 178 26.20 -3.35 2.02
N ILE A 179 25.38 -3.30 0.96
CA ILE A 179 23.92 -3.39 1.04
C ILE A 179 23.48 -4.51 0.09
N ASP A 180 22.85 -5.53 0.64
CA ASP A 180 22.18 -6.59 -0.09
C ASP A 180 20.67 -6.39 -0.05
N THR A 181 19.98 -6.76 -1.14
CA THR A 181 18.52 -6.64 -1.25
C THR A 181 17.90 -7.96 -1.67
N SER A 182 16.90 -8.41 -0.93
CA SER A 182 16.17 -9.66 -1.17
C SER A 182 14.69 -9.39 -1.40
N SER A 183 14.09 -10.00 -2.43
CA SER A 183 12.66 -9.88 -2.69
C SER A 183 11.86 -10.70 -1.68
N MET A 184 10.96 -10.03 -0.95
CA MET A 184 10.00 -10.66 -0.03
C MET A 184 8.63 -10.68 -0.69
N THR A 185 8.40 -11.70 -1.52
CA THR A 185 7.11 -11.91 -2.17
C THR A 185 6.53 -13.26 -1.76
N PRO A 186 5.31 -13.31 -1.17
CA PRO A 186 4.64 -14.59 -0.95
C PRO A 186 4.41 -15.25 -2.30
N GLN A 187 4.85 -16.49 -2.45
CA GLN A 187 4.64 -17.29 -3.65
C GLN A 187 3.16 -17.67 -3.77
N SER A 188 2.30 -16.74 -4.16
CA SER A 188 0.89 -17.02 -4.45
C SER A 188 0.78 -17.65 -5.84
N GLN A 189 0.16 -18.82 -5.92
CA GLN A 189 0.01 -19.62 -7.16
C GLN A 189 -0.58 -18.83 -8.34
N ASN A 190 -1.32 -17.74 -8.09
CA ASN A 190 -2.03 -16.96 -9.11
C ASN A 190 -1.39 -15.62 -9.49
N ASN A 191 -0.29 -15.19 -8.86
CA ASN A 191 0.33 -13.90 -9.21
C ASN A 191 1.84 -13.93 -8.98
N LYS A 192 2.57 -14.54 -9.93
CA LYS A 192 4.02 -14.78 -9.84
C LYS A 192 4.89 -13.50 -9.99
N ASN A 193 4.31 -12.37 -10.41
CA ASN A 193 5.09 -11.20 -10.83
C ASN A 193 4.92 -9.94 -9.96
N THR A 194 4.19 -10.00 -8.84
CA THR A 194 4.03 -8.81 -7.97
C THR A 194 4.95 -8.86 -6.78
N VAL A 195 6.10 -8.20 -6.85
CA VAL A 195 6.96 -7.98 -5.68
C VAL A 195 6.25 -7.07 -4.69
N ARG A 196 5.93 -7.59 -3.49
CA ARG A 196 5.16 -6.86 -2.46
C ARG A 196 6.04 -6.20 -1.40
N GLY A 197 7.29 -6.62 -1.30
CA GLY A 197 8.26 -6.06 -0.37
C GLY A 197 9.68 -6.48 -0.72
N VAL A 198 10.63 -5.72 -0.21
CA VAL A 198 12.06 -5.97 -0.34
C VAL A 198 12.68 -5.84 1.04
N GLU A 199 13.42 -6.86 1.44
CA GLU A 199 14.33 -6.78 2.57
C GLU A 199 15.63 -6.10 2.10
N ILE A 200 16.06 -5.11 2.87
CA ILE A 200 17.33 -4.43 2.68
C ILE A 200 18.20 -4.79 3.88
N PHE A 201 19.37 -5.37 3.60
CA PHE A 201 20.34 -5.81 4.60
C PHE A 201 21.65 -5.06 4.39
N ALA A 202 22.07 -4.24 5.35
CA ALA A 202 23.35 -3.54 5.32
C ALA A 202 24.30 -4.15 6.34
N TYR A 203 25.57 -4.29 5.98
CA TYR A 203 26.58 -4.86 6.87
C TYR A 203 27.97 -4.30 6.56
N GLY A 204 28.85 -4.33 7.55
CA GLY A 204 30.23 -3.88 7.44
C GLY A 204 31.08 -4.36 8.61
N THR A 205 32.34 -3.97 8.63
CA THR A 205 33.28 -4.29 9.72
C THR A 205 33.45 -3.06 10.61
N GLY A 206 32.96 -3.13 11.85
CA GLY A 206 33.24 -2.14 12.88
C GLY A 206 34.69 -2.25 13.33
N ILE A 207 35.35 -1.10 13.48
CA ILE A 207 36.74 -0.96 13.93
C ILE A 207 36.76 0.00 15.10
N ARG A 208 37.53 -0.37 16.13
CA ARG A 208 37.89 0.51 17.25
C ARG A 208 39.38 0.81 17.17
N TYR A 209 39.71 2.09 17.25
CA TYR A 209 41.10 2.55 17.27
C TYR A 209 41.60 2.64 18.71
N ASP A 210 42.92 2.51 18.90
CA ASP A 210 43.58 2.68 20.22
C ASP A 210 43.75 4.16 20.62
#